data_AF-A0A661ZSG3-F1
#
_entry.id   AF-A0A661ZSG3-F1
#
_cell.length_a   1.000
_cell.length_b   1.000
_cell.length_c   1.000
_cell.angle_alpha   90.00
_cell.angle_beta   90.00
_cell.angle_gamma   90.00
#
_symmetry.space_group_name_H-M   'P 1'
#
loop_
_entity.id
_entity.type
_entity.pdbx_description
1 polymer ?
#
loop_
_entity_poly.entity_id
_entity_poly.type
_entity_poly.pdbx_seq_one_letter_code
_entity_poly.pdbx_strand_id
1 'polypeptide(L)'
;MVFLIILSAGIAIWVYFIQQGKDVLAFTISVVSFSVALLALYISAKTYASIDSVNNISKMEGNILENQNYVTSIPELILEFKDDNEKKLDEAIFTNIENKLKNESKTAVQFADTLQYLIDLIVFFPAVFNAKNTDKSHYNKRMKSILTQIDKQRDFFKNISKGNSIQIDETIKLFKGVISYQAFVSDNNFNVDSALLHVRGPILSNPVTKTIYHNYLGLFYNKKAMHLIKDDLQIIEQDILSIKGLNEFRNKLENLKPHIKEKIIMYLESADAQFDKALSASVEDVMWLGFINYNKARTLYFLSSITNQGNLWTDTMYNAISARTSLNNLIEEILSSNKNTTHLKTFFIFQEELARLVNLNLLFSLQKDDKNLYLYRGYNLNTMKDIITLKSMFVNIPSFEKIKKYQNDLYTYLKSNKTE
;
A
#
# COMPACT_ATOMS: atom_id res chain seq x y z
N MET A 1 5.31 -50.57 -14.66
CA MET A 1 4.29 -51.02 -15.63
C MET A 1 4.81 -52.16 -16.49
N VAL A 2 5.87 -51.96 -17.27
CA VAL A 2 6.54 -53.01 -18.08
C VAL A 2 6.97 -54.21 -17.21
N PHE A 3 7.53 -53.95 -16.02
CA PHE A 3 7.95 -55.00 -15.09
C PHE A 3 6.80 -55.90 -14.61
N LEU A 4 5.62 -55.35 -14.33
CA LEU A 4 4.44 -56.12 -13.88
C LEU A 4 3.86 -56.97 -15.01
N ILE A 5 3.84 -56.44 -16.24
CA ILE A 5 3.42 -57.18 -17.43
C ILE A 5 4.39 -58.33 -17.70
N ILE A 6 5.70 -58.06 -17.64
CA ILE A 6 6.76 -59.08 -17.81
C ILE A 6 6.68 -60.14 -16.70
N LEU A 7 6.42 -59.75 -15.45
CA LEU A 7 6.28 -60.69 -14.34
C LEU A 7 5.03 -61.56 -14.52
N SER A 8 3.89 -60.98 -14.92
CA SER A 8 2.66 -61.74 -15.19
C SER A 8 2.83 -62.71 -16.36
N ALA A 9 3.49 -62.28 -17.45
CA ALA A 9 3.78 -63.10 -18.60
C ALA A 9 4.79 -64.21 -18.26
N GLY A 10 5.81 -63.91 -17.45
CA GLY A 10 6.78 -64.87 -16.96
C GLY A 10 6.14 -65.94 -16.07
N ILE A 11 5.24 -65.55 -15.15
CA ILE A 11 4.49 -66.48 -14.30
C ILE A 11 3.53 -67.34 -15.14
N ALA A 12 2.86 -66.75 -16.14
CA ALA A 12 1.97 -67.48 -17.04
C ALA A 12 2.71 -68.53 -17.90
N ILE A 13 3.88 -68.17 -18.44
CA ILE A 13 4.74 -69.09 -19.20
C ILE A 13 5.28 -70.20 -18.30
N TRP A 14 5.72 -69.86 -17.07
CA TRP A 14 6.24 -70.84 -16.12
C TRP A 14 5.17 -71.87 -15.72
N VAL A 15 3.93 -71.44 -15.51
CA VAL A 15 2.81 -72.32 -15.19
C VAL A 15 2.33 -73.15 -16.38
N TYR A 16 2.40 -72.61 -17.60
CA TYR A 16 2.13 -73.38 -18.83
C TYR A 16 3.08 -74.58 -18.97
N PHE A 17 4.34 -74.43 -18.54
CA PHE A 17 5.35 -75.50 -18.59
C PHE A 17 5.18 -76.57 -17.50
N ILE A 18 4.42 -76.33 -16.43
CA ILE A 18 4.33 -77.25 -15.27
C ILE A 18 3.39 -78.45 -15.53
N GLN A 19 2.62 -78.50 -16.63
CA GLN A 19 1.86 -79.68 -17.13
C GLN A 19 1.12 -80.53 -16.06
N GLN A 20 0.65 -79.93 -14.96
CA GLN A 20 -0.33 -80.56 -14.06
C GLN A 20 -1.70 -79.91 -14.27
N GLY A 21 -2.63 -80.73 -14.73
CA GLY A 21 -3.86 -80.30 -15.39
C GLY A 21 -5.03 -79.89 -14.48
N LYS A 22 -6.08 -79.49 -15.20
CA LYS A 22 -7.47 -79.14 -14.82
C LYS A 22 -7.80 -77.73 -14.34
N ASP A 23 -6.87 -76.96 -13.77
CA ASP A 23 -7.21 -75.59 -13.28
C ASP A 23 -6.41 -74.46 -13.94
N VAL A 24 -5.77 -74.73 -15.08
CA VAL A 24 -4.99 -73.72 -15.83
C VAL A 24 -5.85 -72.51 -16.18
N LEU A 25 -7.12 -72.72 -16.54
CA LEU A 25 -8.02 -71.63 -16.93
C LEU A 25 -8.40 -70.75 -15.72
N ALA A 26 -8.78 -71.36 -14.59
CA ALA A 26 -9.09 -70.63 -13.36
C ALA A 26 -7.87 -69.91 -12.77
N PHE A 27 -6.69 -70.54 -12.86
CA PHE A 27 -5.43 -69.93 -12.47
C PHE A 27 -5.06 -68.74 -13.37
N THR A 28 -5.18 -68.90 -14.69
CA THR A 28 -4.92 -67.81 -15.66
C THR A 28 -5.89 -66.64 -15.43
N ILE A 29 -7.19 -66.92 -15.24
CA ILE A 29 -8.19 -65.92 -14.88
C ILE A 29 -7.84 -65.23 -13.56
N SER A 30 -7.37 -65.96 -12.55
CA SER A 30 -6.97 -65.38 -11.26
C SER A 30 -5.74 -64.48 -11.38
N VAL A 31 -4.71 -64.88 -12.13
CA VAL A 31 -3.50 -64.07 -12.35
C VAL A 31 -3.81 -62.80 -13.14
N VAL A 32 -4.64 -62.90 -14.18
CA VAL A 32 -5.09 -61.74 -14.96
C VAL A 32 -5.95 -60.82 -14.08
N SER A 33 -6.89 -61.36 -13.31
CA SER A 33 -7.74 -60.59 -12.39
C SER A 33 -6.92 -59.88 -11.31
N PHE A 34 -5.92 -60.56 -10.75
CA PHE A 34 -4.96 -59.96 -9.81
C PHE A 34 -4.16 -58.83 -10.46
N SER A 35 -3.72 -59.01 -11.71
CA SER A 35 -2.99 -57.99 -12.47
C SER A 35 -3.86 -56.76 -12.75
N VAL A 36 -5.14 -56.96 -13.11
CA VAL A 36 -6.12 -55.88 -13.29
C VAL A 36 -6.39 -55.15 -11.97
N ALA A 37 -6.54 -55.87 -10.85
CA ALA A 37 -6.74 -55.27 -9.53
C ALA A 37 -5.53 -54.43 -9.10
N LEU A 38 -4.31 -54.90 -9.36
CA LEU A 38 -3.07 -54.20 -9.03
C LEU A 38 -2.87 -52.96 -9.91
N LEU A 39 -3.28 -53.02 -11.18
CA LEU A 39 -3.35 -51.86 -12.08
C LEU A 39 -4.36 -50.82 -11.56
N ALA A 40 -5.56 -51.27 -11.17
CA ALA A 40 -6.59 -50.40 -10.62
C ALA A 40 -6.11 -49.73 -9.31
N LEU A 41 -5.46 -50.49 -8.42
CA LEU A 41 -4.86 -49.96 -7.20
C LEU A 41 -3.77 -48.92 -7.50
N TYR A 42 -2.90 -49.18 -8.47
CA TYR A 42 -1.85 -48.24 -8.88
C TYR A 42 -2.43 -46.94 -9.45
N ILE A 43 -3.42 -47.05 -10.33
CA ILE A 43 -4.13 -45.88 -10.88
C ILE A 43 -4.81 -45.12 -9.74
N SER A 44 -5.51 -45.81 -8.84
CA SER A 44 -6.16 -45.19 -7.67
C SER A 44 -5.16 -44.49 -6.76
N ALA A 45 -4.00 -45.10 -6.48
CA ALA A 45 -2.95 -44.52 -5.66
C ALA A 45 -2.31 -43.28 -6.33
N LYS A 46 -2.05 -43.35 -7.65
CA LYS A 46 -1.59 -42.20 -8.45
C LYS A 46 -2.59 -41.06 -8.45
N THR A 47 -3.88 -41.37 -8.65
CA THR A 47 -4.96 -40.39 -8.64
C THR A 47 -5.11 -39.76 -7.27
N TYR A 48 -5.10 -40.57 -6.20
CA TYR A 48 -5.15 -40.08 -4.83
C TYR A 48 -3.95 -39.17 -4.50
N ALA A 49 -2.72 -39.61 -4.80
CA ALA A 49 -1.52 -38.81 -4.58
C ALA A 49 -1.52 -37.52 -5.42
N SER A 50 -2.08 -37.55 -6.64
CA SER A 50 -2.25 -36.36 -7.48
C SER A 50 -3.26 -35.38 -6.89
N ILE A 51 -4.41 -35.87 -6.39
CA ILE A 51 -5.44 -35.05 -5.75
C ILE A 51 -4.89 -34.45 -4.45
N ASP A 52 -4.20 -35.25 -3.64
CA ASP A 52 -3.62 -34.80 -2.38
C ASP A 52 -2.51 -33.75 -2.60
N SER A 53 -1.66 -33.95 -3.62
CA SER A 53 -0.66 -32.95 -4.01
C SER A 53 -1.31 -31.64 -4.50
N VAL A 54 -2.37 -31.73 -5.32
CA VAL A 54 -3.11 -30.55 -5.79
C VAL A 54 -3.80 -29.84 -4.62
N ASN A 55 -4.39 -30.58 -3.68
CA ASN A 55 -5.01 -30.02 -2.49
C ASN A 55 -3.98 -29.32 -1.60
N ASN A 56 -2.81 -29.92 -1.34
CA ASN A 56 -1.77 -29.28 -0.54
C ASN A 56 -1.24 -27.99 -1.17
N ILE A 57 -1.17 -27.92 -2.51
CA ILE A 57 -0.74 -26.71 -3.23
C ILE A 57 -1.83 -25.63 -3.24
N SER A 58 -3.10 -26.02 -3.31
CA SER A 58 -4.23 -25.11 -3.51
C SER A 58 -5.05 -24.79 -2.27
N LYS A 59 -4.79 -25.46 -1.15
CA LYS A 59 -5.41 -25.18 0.14
C LYS A 59 -5.19 -23.70 0.48
N MET A 60 -6.23 -23.02 0.97
CA MET A 60 -6.17 -21.64 1.45
C MET A 60 -6.93 -21.45 2.78
N GLU A 61 -7.28 -22.54 3.45
CA GLU A 61 -7.92 -22.48 4.76
C GLU A 61 -6.98 -21.80 5.77
N GLY A 62 -7.48 -20.79 6.48
CA GLY A 62 -6.68 -20.01 7.43
C GLY A 62 -5.69 -19.03 6.79
N ASN A 63 -5.90 -18.63 5.53
CA ASN A 63 -5.02 -17.65 4.87
C ASN A 63 -5.12 -16.25 5.49
N ILE A 64 -4.03 -15.49 5.42
CA ILE A 64 -3.91 -14.18 6.06
C ILE A 64 -4.81 -13.09 5.46
N LEU A 65 -5.23 -13.24 4.21
CA LEU A 65 -6.10 -12.26 3.52
C LEU A 65 -7.55 -12.31 4.04
N GLU A 66 -7.93 -13.41 4.70
CA GLU A 66 -9.22 -13.58 5.35
C GLU A 66 -9.18 -13.27 6.85
N ASN A 67 -7.99 -13.05 7.42
CA ASN A 67 -7.85 -12.74 8.84
C ASN A 67 -8.38 -11.33 9.14
N GLN A 68 -9.51 -11.27 9.84
CA GLN A 68 -10.18 -10.02 10.23
C GLN A 68 -9.49 -9.28 11.37
N ASN A 69 -8.53 -9.91 12.05
CA ASN A 69 -7.78 -9.33 13.17
C ASN A 69 -6.32 -9.04 12.78
N TYR A 70 -6.02 -9.02 11.48
CA TYR A 70 -4.66 -8.76 11.01
C TYR A 70 -4.28 -7.30 11.21
N VAL A 71 -3.07 -7.07 11.76
CA VAL A 71 -2.45 -5.76 11.96
C VAL A 71 -1.00 -5.82 11.48
N THR A 72 -0.54 -4.76 10.82
CA THR A 72 0.85 -4.68 10.36
C THR A 72 1.80 -4.46 11.54
N SER A 73 2.80 -5.33 11.70
CA SER A 73 3.86 -5.18 12.72
C SER A 73 4.93 -4.19 12.26
N ILE A 74 4.71 -2.90 12.51
CA ILE A 74 5.69 -1.85 12.17
C ILE A 74 7.05 -2.04 12.84
N PRO A 75 7.14 -2.45 14.12
CA PRO A 75 8.44 -2.69 14.74
C PRO A 75 9.28 -3.72 14.00
N GLU A 76 8.66 -4.81 13.53
CA GLU A 76 9.34 -5.84 12.75
C GLU A 76 9.85 -5.28 11.42
N LEU A 77 9.01 -4.55 10.67
CA LEU A 77 9.40 -3.96 9.39
C LEU A 77 10.53 -2.92 9.54
N ILE A 78 10.49 -2.10 10.58
CA ILE A 78 11.55 -1.12 10.88
C ILE A 78 12.85 -1.82 11.28
N LEU A 79 12.77 -2.95 11.99
CA LEU A 79 13.95 -3.73 12.37
C LEU A 79 14.56 -4.49 11.18
N GLU A 80 13.74 -4.88 10.22
CA GLU A 80 14.16 -5.55 8.99
C GLU A 80 14.89 -4.57 8.04
N PHE A 81 14.37 -3.35 7.87
CA PHE A 81 14.90 -2.36 6.94
C PHE A 81 15.64 -1.21 7.63
N LYS A 82 16.90 -1.46 7.99
CA LYS A 82 17.78 -0.53 8.75
C LYS A 82 18.73 0.31 7.90
N ASP A 83 18.50 0.36 6.59
CA ASP A 83 19.40 1.05 5.67
C ASP A 83 19.47 2.56 5.90
N ASP A 84 20.65 3.12 5.66
CA ASP A 84 20.99 4.53 5.94
C ASP A 84 20.69 5.48 4.77
N ASN A 85 20.41 4.95 3.58
CA ASN A 85 20.12 5.73 2.39
C ASN A 85 19.08 5.07 1.49
N GLU A 86 18.49 5.87 0.60
CA GLU A 86 17.43 5.47 -0.32
C GLU A 86 17.81 4.33 -1.25
N LYS A 87 19.07 4.27 -1.71
CA LYS A 87 19.53 3.28 -2.68
C LYS A 87 19.69 1.90 -2.06
N LYS A 88 20.25 1.82 -0.84
CA LYS A 88 20.35 0.56 -0.11
C LYS A 88 18.97 0.06 0.32
N LEU A 89 18.10 0.97 0.78
CA LEU A 89 16.73 0.63 1.13
C LEU A 89 15.94 0.11 -0.08
N ASP A 90 16.06 0.76 -1.25
CA ASP A 90 15.50 0.29 -2.51
C ASP A 90 15.94 -1.16 -2.79
N GLU A 91 17.25 -1.40 -2.77
CA GLU A 91 17.81 -2.72 -3.03
C GLU A 91 17.31 -3.77 -2.03
N ALA A 92 17.28 -3.44 -0.73
CA ALA A 92 16.82 -4.34 0.31
C ALA A 92 15.34 -4.72 0.14
N ILE A 93 14.46 -3.73 -0.06
CA ILE A 93 13.01 -3.94 -0.23
C ILE A 93 12.75 -4.82 -1.46
N PHE A 94 13.28 -4.44 -2.62
CA PHE A 94 13.00 -5.17 -3.84
C PHE A 94 13.62 -6.57 -3.84
N THR A 95 14.84 -6.74 -3.32
CA THR A 95 15.48 -8.06 -3.25
C THR A 95 14.68 -9.01 -2.35
N ASN A 96 14.17 -8.50 -1.22
CA ASN A 96 13.36 -9.29 -0.30
C ASN A 96 12.04 -9.71 -0.95
N ILE A 97 11.33 -8.77 -1.61
CA ILE A 97 10.11 -9.08 -2.37
C ILE A 97 10.37 -10.14 -3.46
N GLU A 98 11.43 -9.95 -4.25
CA GLU A 98 11.81 -10.86 -5.33
C GLU A 98 12.17 -12.25 -4.79
N ASN A 99 12.81 -12.34 -3.62
CA ASN A 99 13.09 -13.59 -2.94
C ASN A 99 11.79 -14.28 -2.50
N LYS A 100 10.87 -13.55 -1.85
CA LYS A 100 9.60 -14.11 -1.36
C LYS A 100 8.73 -14.67 -2.50
N LEU A 101 8.63 -13.93 -3.60
CA LEU A 101 7.87 -14.38 -4.78
C LEU A 101 8.47 -15.65 -5.41
N LYS A 102 9.81 -15.74 -5.48
CA LYS A 102 10.49 -16.89 -6.11
C LYS A 102 10.55 -18.12 -5.21
N ASN A 103 10.85 -17.93 -3.93
CA ASN A 103 11.25 -19.01 -3.03
C ASN A 103 10.20 -19.34 -1.98
N GLU A 104 9.37 -18.37 -1.58
CA GLU A 104 8.44 -18.47 -0.44
C GLU A 104 6.96 -18.41 -0.88
N SER A 105 6.64 -18.60 -2.16
CA SER A 105 5.27 -18.53 -2.69
C SER A 105 4.86 -19.81 -3.46
N LYS A 106 5.27 -20.98 -2.98
CA LYS A 106 5.07 -22.26 -3.69
C LYS A 106 3.64 -22.81 -3.57
N THR A 107 2.93 -22.46 -2.51
CA THR A 107 1.53 -22.81 -2.26
C THR A 107 0.63 -21.58 -2.27
N ALA A 108 -0.68 -21.77 -2.40
CA ALA A 108 -1.63 -20.66 -2.45
C ALA A 108 -1.67 -19.84 -1.15
N VAL A 109 -1.57 -20.48 0.03
CA VAL A 109 -1.43 -19.78 1.33
C VAL A 109 -0.16 -18.93 1.34
N GLN A 110 0.99 -19.53 1.00
CA GLN A 110 2.27 -18.84 0.99
C GLN A 110 2.30 -17.64 0.02
N PHE A 111 1.64 -17.79 -1.13
CA PHE A 111 1.47 -16.68 -2.05
C PHE A 111 0.56 -15.59 -1.48
N ALA A 112 -0.52 -15.95 -0.79
CA ALA A 112 -1.37 -15.00 -0.07
C ALA A 112 -0.59 -14.24 1.02
N ASP A 113 0.29 -14.92 1.76
CA ASP A 113 1.19 -14.30 2.74
C ASP A 113 2.16 -13.31 2.08
N THR A 114 2.71 -13.68 0.92
CA THR A 114 3.59 -12.79 0.15
C THR A 114 2.85 -11.58 -0.40
N LEU A 115 1.58 -11.74 -0.83
CA LEU A 115 0.73 -10.63 -1.23
C LEU A 115 0.42 -9.71 -0.05
N GLN A 116 0.10 -10.24 1.13
CA GLN A 116 -0.10 -9.42 2.31
C GLN A 116 1.17 -8.66 2.70
N TYR A 117 2.33 -9.31 2.67
CA TYR A 117 3.62 -8.67 2.91
C TYR A 117 3.89 -7.51 1.94
N LEU A 118 3.58 -7.69 0.66
CA LEU A 118 3.65 -6.62 -0.34
C LEU A 118 2.74 -5.43 0.00
N ILE A 119 1.54 -5.72 0.51
CA ILE A 119 0.58 -4.73 0.95
C ILE A 119 1.11 -3.96 2.18
N ASP A 120 1.74 -4.64 3.14
CA ASP A 120 2.33 -4.00 4.32
C ASP A 120 3.47 -3.03 3.94
N LEU A 121 4.25 -3.38 2.92
CA LEU A 121 5.35 -2.55 2.41
C LEU A 121 4.91 -1.33 1.59
N ILE A 122 3.61 -1.17 1.28
CA ILE A 122 3.10 -0.05 0.47
C ILE A 122 3.52 1.31 1.03
N VAL A 123 3.57 1.44 2.35
CA VAL A 123 3.93 2.70 3.03
C VAL A 123 5.41 3.06 2.88
N PHE A 124 6.27 2.10 2.56
CA PHE A 124 7.71 2.32 2.39
C PHE A 124 8.09 2.71 0.97
N PHE A 125 7.30 2.32 -0.04
CA PHE A 125 7.59 2.70 -1.43
C PHE A 125 7.73 4.21 -1.64
N PRO A 126 6.87 5.09 -1.06
CA PRO A 126 7.09 6.53 -1.13
C PRO A 126 8.40 7.02 -0.49
N ALA A 127 8.96 6.30 0.49
CA ALA A 127 10.22 6.65 1.15
C ALA A 127 11.41 6.50 0.21
N VAL A 128 11.36 5.51 -0.67
CA VAL A 128 12.35 5.28 -1.71
C VAL A 128 12.04 6.13 -2.94
N PHE A 129 10.83 6.04 -3.46
CA PHE A 129 10.47 6.62 -4.75
C PHE A 129 10.51 8.16 -4.78
N ASN A 130 10.14 8.83 -3.68
CA ASN A 130 10.16 10.30 -3.59
C ASN A 130 11.51 10.87 -3.11
N ALA A 131 12.50 10.03 -2.81
CA ALA A 131 13.81 10.50 -2.40
C ALA A 131 14.57 11.14 -3.58
N LYS A 132 15.39 12.13 -3.26
CA LYS A 132 16.08 12.97 -4.25
C LYS A 132 16.92 12.20 -5.28
N ASN A 133 17.71 11.20 -4.85
CA ASN A 133 18.67 10.52 -5.73
C ASN A 133 18.18 9.16 -6.24
N THR A 134 16.88 8.90 -6.18
CA THR A 134 16.32 7.62 -6.65
C THR A 134 16.33 7.53 -8.18
N ASP A 135 16.86 6.42 -8.70
CA ASP A 135 16.73 6.08 -10.12
C ASP A 135 15.31 5.57 -10.41
N LYS A 136 14.43 6.50 -10.82
CA LYS A 136 13.03 6.20 -11.15
C LYS A 136 12.89 5.19 -12.29
N SER A 137 13.81 5.18 -13.25
CA SER A 137 13.75 4.25 -14.38
C SER A 137 14.03 2.82 -13.92
N HIS A 138 15.08 2.65 -13.10
CA HIS A 138 15.41 1.38 -12.50
C HIS A 138 14.30 0.87 -11.57
N TYR A 139 13.78 1.74 -10.69
CA TYR A 139 12.66 1.44 -9.80
C TYR A 139 11.43 0.93 -10.58
N ASN A 140 11.02 1.68 -11.62
CA ASN A 140 9.85 1.33 -12.43
C ASN A 140 10.05 -0.01 -13.17
N LYS A 141 11.26 -0.29 -13.64
CA LYS A 141 11.60 -1.56 -14.29
C LYS A 141 11.48 -2.74 -13.32
N ARG A 142 12.00 -2.62 -12.09
CA ARG A 142 11.87 -3.67 -11.07
C ARG A 142 10.44 -3.87 -10.63
N MET A 143 9.70 -2.79 -10.38
CA MET A 143 8.28 -2.87 -10.02
C MET A 143 7.46 -3.57 -11.11
N LYS A 144 7.70 -3.26 -12.38
CA LYS A 144 7.05 -3.96 -13.51
C LYS A 144 7.40 -5.46 -13.55
N SER A 145 8.64 -5.82 -13.22
CA SER A 145 9.06 -7.22 -13.10
C SER A 145 8.28 -7.95 -12.00
N ILE A 146 8.16 -7.33 -10.81
CA ILE A 146 7.37 -7.87 -9.69
C ILE A 146 5.90 -8.07 -10.10
N LEU A 147 5.27 -7.04 -10.69
CA LEU A 147 3.88 -7.14 -11.15
C LEU A 147 3.68 -8.29 -12.16
N THR A 148 4.65 -8.49 -13.05
CA THR A 148 4.62 -9.59 -14.03
C THR A 148 4.77 -10.96 -13.34
N GLN A 149 5.59 -11.06 -12.30
CA GLN A 149 5.75 -12.30 -11.53
C GLN A 149 4.48 -12.64 -10.74
N ILE A 150 3.87 -11.64 -10.11
CA ILE A 150 2.59 -11.77 -9.41
C ILE A 150 1.50 -12.28 -10.37
N ASP A 151 1.39 -11.73 -11.58
CA ASP A 151 0.42 -12.18 -12.58
C ASP A 151 0.64 -13.64 -12.99
N LYS A 152 1.89 -14.04 -13.25
CA LYS A 152 2.22 -15.43 -13.60
C LYS A 152 1.82 -16.40 -12.49
N GLN A 153 2.06 -16.02 -11.24
CA GLN A 153 1.77 -16.85 -10.07
C GLN A 153 0.26 -16.95 -9.81
N ARG A 154 -0.48 -15.84 -9.98
CA ARG A 154 -1.95 -15.85 -10.00
C ARG A 154 -2.49 -16.82 -11.06
N ASP A 155 -2.00 -16.72 -12.29
CA ASP A 155 -2.50 -17.55 -13.40
C ASP A 155 -2.22 -19.04 -13.14
N PHE A 156 -1.09 -19.37 -12.53
CA PHE A 156 -0.80 -20.72 -12.04
C PHE A 156 -1.85 -21.20 -11.02
N PHE A 157 -2.12 -20.46 -9.95
CA PHE A 157 -3.06 -20.88 -8.91
C PHE A 157 -4.52 -20.90 -9.35
N LYS A 158 -4.93 -19.96 -10.21
CA LYS A 158 -6.29 -19.90 -10.76
C LYS A 158 -6.67 -21.13 -11.59
N ASN A 159 -5.69 -21.73 -12.24
CA ASN A 159 -5.88 -22.99 -12.97
C ASN A 159 -6.04 -24.20 -12.04
N ILE A 160 -5.70 -24.06 -10.74
CA ILE A 160 -5.68 -25.15 -9.76
C ILE A 160 -6.90 -25.07 -8.82
N SER A 161 -7.39 -23.87 -8.45
CA SER A 161 -8.58 -23.71 -7.59
C SER A 161 -9.32 -22.39 -7.86
N LYS A 162 -10.66 -22.47 -8.04
CA LYS A 162 -11.54 -21.30 -8.30
C LYS A 162 -12.12 -20.64 -7.04
N GLY A 163 -12.23 -21.36 -5.92
CA GLY A 163 -13.00 -20.91 -4.76
C GLY A 163 -12.37 -19.73 -4.01
N ASN A 164 -11.03 -19.74 -3.89
CA ASN A 164 -10.28 -18.75 -3.11
C ASN A 164 -9.42 -17.82 -3.98
N SER A 165 -9.56 -17.92 -5.31
CA SER A 165 -8.87 -17.03 -6.25
C SER A 165 -9.37 -15.59 -6.18
N ILE A 166 -10.56 -15.34 -5.61
CA ILE A 166 -11.18 -14.01 -5.59
C ILE A 166 -10.41 -13.07 -4.66
N GLN A 167 -10.07 -13.48 -3.43
CA GLN A 167 -9.29 -12.64 -2.51
C GLN A 167 -7.91 -12.32 -3.07
N ILE A 168 -7.24 -13.31 -3.68
CA ILE A 168 -5.96 -13.10 -4.38
C ILE A 168 -6.14 -12.12 -5.54
N ASP A 169 -7.13 -12.33 -6.42
CA ASP A 169 -7.39 -11.48 -7.58
C ASP A 169 -7.66 -10.02 -7.14
N GLU A 170 -8.49 -9.80 -6.11
CA GLU A 170 -8.80 -8.46 -5.61
C GLU A 170 -7.61 -7.81 -4.89
N THR A 171 -6.82 -8.56 -4.12
CA THR A 171 -5.59 -8.05 -3.49
C THR A 171 -4.53 -7.66 -4.53
N ILE A 172 -4.39 -8.43 -5.62
CA ILE A 172 -3.48 -8.09 -6.73
C ILE A 172 -3.96 -6.83 -7.45
N LYS A 173 -5.27 -6.70 -7.71
CA LYS A 173 -5.83 -5.47 -8.30
C LYS A 173 -5.61 -4.27 -7.39
N LEU A 174 -5.79 -4.44 -6.08
CA LEU A 174 -5.51 -3.40 -5.08
C LEU A 174 -4.05 -2.95 -5.17
N PHE A 175 -3.10 -3.89 -5.07
CA PHE A 175 -1.68 -3.60 -5.15
C PHE A 175 -1.33 -2.85 -6.43
N LYS A 176 -1.80 -3.35 -7.60
CA LYS A 176 -1.62 -2.68 -8.89
C LYS A 176 -2.20 -1.27 -8.91
N GLY A 177 -3.42 -1.10 -8.41
CA GLY A 177 -4.09 0.20 -8.34
C GLY A 177 -3.31 1.21 -7.49
N VAL A 178 -2.76 0.75 -6.37
CA VAL A 178 -1.90 1.56 -5.50
C VAL A 178 -0.61 1.98 -6.22
N ILE A 179 0.10 1.04 -6.83
CA ILE A 179 1.34 1.33 -7.57
C ILE A 179 1.07 2.28 -8.75
N SER A 180 0.00 2.05 -9.51
CA SER A 180 -0.42 2.96 -10.58
C SER A 180 -0.71 4.36 -10.07
N TYR A 181 -1.38 4.49 -8.92
CA TYR A 181 -1.63 5.79 -8.30
C TYR A 181 -0.31 6.46 -7.86
N GLN A 182 0.61 5.73 -7.23
CA GLN A 182 1.90 6.28 -6.79
C GLN A 182 2.73 6.78 -7.97
N ALA A 183 2.84 5.99 -9.04
CA ALA A 183 3.52 6.39 -10.28
C ALA A 183 2.84 7.61 -10.92
N PHE A 184 1.51 7.62 -10.98
CA PHE A 184 0.74 8.75 -11.51
C PHE A 184 0.99 10.06 -10.75
N VAL A 185 1.05 10.03 -9.41
CA VAL A 185 1.36 11.21 -8.59
C VAL A 185 2.77 11.75 -8.89
N SER A 186 3.72 10.89 -9.26
CA SER A 186 5.07 11.29 -9.68
C SER A 186 5.07 12.09 -10.98
N ASP A 187 4.30 11.63 -11.95
CA ASP A 187 4.44 12.05 -13.34
C ASP A 187 3.59 13.29 -13.67
N ASN A 188 2.86 13.83 -12.69
CA ASN A 188 1.98 15.00 -12.82
C ASN A 188 0.99 14.93 -14.00
N ASN A 189 0.69 13.73 -14.50
CA ASN A 189 -0.37 13.51 -15.47
C ASN A 189 -1.72 13.52 -14.72
N PHE A 190 -2.82 13.93 -15.35
CA PHE A 190 -4.12 14.12 -14.67
C PHE A 190 -5.31 13.41 -15.34
N ASN A 191 -5.10 12.66 -16.43
CA ASN A 191 -6.13 11.80 -17.02
C ASN A 191 -6.25 10.50 -16.20
N VAL A 192 -7.42 10.23 -15.60
CA VAL A 192 -7.56 9.05 -14.72
C VAL A 192 -8.82 8.25 -14.98
N ASP A 193 -8.63 7.14 -15.68
CA ASP A 193 -9.24 5.85 -15.36
C ASP A 193 -8.38 5.20 -14.27
N SER A 194 -8.98 4.90 -13.12
CA SER A 194 -8.25 4.33 -11.98
C SER A 194 -8.53 2.84 -11.86
N ALA A 195 -7.47 2.04 -11.92
CA ALA A 195 -7.54 0.61 -11.64
C ALA A 195 -8.11 0.31 -10.23
N LEU A 196 -8.06 1.27 -9.29
CA LEU A 196 -8.68 1.15 -7.97
C LEU A 196 -10.20 1.03 -8.03
N LEU A 197 -10.86 1.60 -9.04
CA LEU A 197 -12.32 1.49 -9.21
C LEU A 197 -12.76 0.08 -9.63
N HIS A 198 -11.84 -0.73 -10.14
CA HIS A 198 -12.11 -2.12 -10.50
C HIS A 198 -11.91 -3.11 -9.35
N VAL A 199 -11.42 -2.63 -8.20
CA VAL A 199 -11.27 -3.43 -6.98
C VAL A 199 -12.62 -3.50 -6.28
N ARG A 200 -13.07 -4.72 -6.00
CA ARG A 200 -14.29 -4.98 -5.23
C ARG A 200 -13.98 -4.88 -3.73
N GLY A 201 -13.69 -3.67 -3.27
CA GLY A 201 -13.29 -3.37 -1.89
C GLY A 201 -14.12 -4.04 -0.77
N PRO A 202 -15.47 -4.13 -0.87
CA PRO A 202 -16.27 -4.80 0.17
C PRO A 202 -15.99 -6.29 0.36
N ILE A 203 -15.33 -6.95 -0.59
CA ILE A 203 -14.98 -8.38 -0.52
C ILE A 203 -13.71 -8.59 0.31
N LEU A 204 -12.82 -7.59 0.38
CA LEU A 204 -11.62 -7.66 1.19
C LEU A 204 -12.03 -7.87 2.65
N SER A 205 -11.49 -8.89 3.32
CA SER A 205 -11.83 -9.19 4.71
C SER A 205 -10.81 -8.61 5.69
N ASN A 206 -9.53 -8.69 5.33
CA ASN A 206 -8.40 -8.18 6.09
C ASN A 206 -8.46 -6.63 6.31
N PRO A 207 -8.35 -6.14 7.56
CA PRO A 207 -8.45 -4.70 7.88
C PRO A 207 -7.40 -3.83 7.20
N VAL A 208 -6.17 -4.31 7.05
CA VAL A 208 -5.07 -3.57 6.40
C VAL A 208 -5.39 -3.36 4.93
N THR A 209 -5.83 -4.41 4.22
CA THR A 209 -6.23 -4.29 2.80
C THR A 209 -7.42 -3.34 2.62
N LYS A 210 -8.44 -3.38 3.50
CA LYS A 210 -9.57 -2.43 3.51
C LYS A 210 -9.10 -1.00 3.73
N THR A 211 -8.22 -0.80 4.71
CA THR A 211 -7.64 0.51 5.05
C THR A 211 -6.95 1.11 3.84
N ILE A 212 -6.10 0.33 3.17
CA ILE A 212 -5.35 0.77 1.99
C ILE A 212 -6.30 1.06 0.83
N TYR A 213 -7.26 0.18 0.54
CA TYR A 213 -8.24 0.40 -0.50
C TYR A 213 -8.99 1.73 -0.31
N HIS A 214 -9.57 1.94 0.87
CA HIS A 214 -10.35 3.14 1.16
C HIS A 214 -9.48 4.40 1.21
N ASN A 215 -8.28 4.34 1.78
CA ASN A 215 -7.35 5.47 1.80
C ASN A 215 -6.93 5.89 0.38
N TYR A 216 -6.54 4.95 -0.47
CA TYR A 216 -6.12 5.25 -1.84
C TYR A 216 -7.30 5.67 -2.74
N LEU A 217 -8.50 5.13 -2.50
CA LEU A 217 -9.70 5.60 -3.19
C LEU A 217 -10.08 7.03 -2.77
N GLY A 218 -9.94 7.38 -1.49
CA GLY A 218 -10.11 8.74 -1.00
C GLY A 218 -9.09 9.70 -1.61
N LEU A 219 -7.83 9.28 -1.68
CA LEU A 219 -6.76 10.02 -2.36
C LEU A 219 -7.05 10.24 -3.86
N PHE A 220 -7.57 9.23 -4.55
CA PHE A 220 -7.99 9.34 -5.95
C PHE A 220 -9.07 10.42 -6.14
N TYR A 221 -10.13 10.41 -5.33
CA TYR A 221 -11.17 11.43 -5.41
C TYR A 221 -10.66 12.82 -5.04
N ASN A 222 -9.87 12.94 -3.98
CA ASN A 222 -9.21 14.20 -3.62
C ASN A 222 -8.38 14.74 -4.78
N LYS A 223 -7.61 13.88 -5.46
CA LYS A 223 -6.78 14.28 -6.59
C LYS A 223 -7.60 14.74 -7.80
N LYS A 224 -8.75 14.11 -8.08
CA LYS A 224 -9.70 14.60 -9.11
C LYS A 224 -10.26 15.97 -8.77
N ALA A 225 -10.65 16.20 -7.52
CA ALA A 225 -11.07 17.52 -7.05
C ALA A 225 -9.96 18.56 -7.21
N MET A 226 -8.74 18.25 -6.77
CA MET A 226 -7.60 19.17 -6.88
C MET A 226 -7.26 19.51 -8.33
N HIS A 227 -7.39 18.56 -9.25
CA HIS A 227 -7.20 18.83 -10.68
C HIS A 227 -8.22 19.85 -11.19
N LEU A 228 -9.51 19.64 -10.90
CA LEU A 228 -10.57 20.58 -11.31
C LEU A 228 -10.36 21.97 -10.72
N ILE A 229 -9.94 22.08 -9.46
CA ILE A 229 -9.61 23.36 -8.83
C ILE A 229 -8.47 24.05 -9.58
N LYS A 230 -7.38 23.32 -9.86
CA LYS A 230 -6.21 23.89 -10.55
C LYS A 230 -6.51 24.33 -11.97
N ASP A 231 -7.27 23.52 -12.70
CA ASP A 231 -7.62 23.77 -14.10
C ASP A 231 -8.56 24.98 -14.22
N ASP A 232 -9.65 25.00 -13.45
CA ASP A 232 -10.65 26.08 -13.55
C ASP A 232 -10.12 27.42 -12.99
N LEU A 233 -9.30 27.39 -11.95
CA LEU A 233 -8.69 28.61 -11.36
C LEU A 233 -7.34 28.99 -12.01
N GLN A 234 -6.86 28.21 -12.97
CA GLN A 234 -5.58 28.38 -13.67
C GLN A 234 -4.37 28.44 -12.71
N ILE A 235 -4.35 27.59 -11.67
CA ILE A 235 -3.25 27.47 -10.69
C ILE A 235 -2.31 26.34 -11.15
N ILE A 236 -1.67 26.53 -12.30
CA ILE A 236 -0.99 25.45 -13.03
C ILE A 236 0.45 25.23 -12.50
N GLU A 237 1.21 26.30 -12.25
CA GLU A 237 2.65 26.20 -11.91
C GLU A 237 2.94 26.14 -10.40
N GLN A 238 1.94 26.38 -9.56
CA GLN A 238 2.13 26.50 -8.11
C GLN A 238 1.70 25.24 -7.35
N ASP A 239 2.44 24.93 -6.29
CA ASP A 239 1.99 23.95 -5.30
C ASP A 239 0.80 24.55 -4.54
N ILE A 240 -0.37 23.95 -4.72
CA ILE A 240 -1.62 24.45 -4.13
C ILE A 240 -1.58 24.48 -2.60
N LEU A 241 -0.73 23.66 -1.96
CA LEU A 241 -0.58 23.61 -0.50
C LEU A 241 0.51 24.55 0.04
N SER A 242 1.20 25.29 -0.83
CA SER A 242 2.10 26.36 -0.40
C SER A 242 1.30 27.59 0.05
N ILE A 243 1.90 28.46 0.87
CA ILE A 243 1.27 29.72 1.31
C ILE A 243 0.75 30.51 0.10
N LYS A 244 1.58 30.68 -0.93
CA LYS A 244 1.22 31.41 -2.16
C LYS A 244 0.06 30.73 -2.91
N GLY A 245 0.13 29.41 -3.07
CA GLY A 245 -0.91 28.65 -3.78
C GLY A 245 -2.26 28.67 -3.06
N LEU A 246 -2.27 28.59 -1.73
CA LEU A 246 -3.49 28.68 -0.93
C LEU A 246 -4.08 30.09 -0.97
N ASN A 247 -3.25 31.14 -0.88
CA ASN A 247 -3.72 32.52 -1.02
C ASN A 247 -4.34 32.76 -2.41
N GLU A 248 -3.70 32.26 -3.47
CA GLU A 248 -4.24 32.35 -4.83
C GLU A 248 -5.57 31.60 -4.98
N PHE A 249 -5.65 30.38 -4.43
CA PHE A 249 -6.90 29.61 -4.37
C PHE A 249 -8.03 30.40 -3.67
N ARG A 250 -7.75 30.97 -2.50
CA ARG A 250 -8.74 31.75 -1.74
C ARG A 250 -9.20 32.99 -2.50
N ASN A 251 -8.28 33.73 -3.12
CA ASN A 251 -8.59 34.95 -3.87
C ASN A 251 -9.41 34.68 -5.13
N LYS A 252 -9.23 33.50 -5.75
CA LYS A 252 -9.94 33.12 -6.98
C LYS A 252 -11.15 32.22 -6.72
N LEU A 253 -11.46 31.88 -5.47
CA LEU A 253 -12.49 30.91 -5.12
C LEU A 253 -13.87 31.24 -5.70
N GLU A 254 -14.24 32.52 -5.68
CA GLU A 254 -15.51 33.02 -6.23
C GLU A 254 -15.60 32.91 -7.76
N ASN A 255 -14.46 32.70 -8.45
CA ASN A 255 -14.41 32.55 -9.90
C ASN A 255 -14.70 31.11 -10.36
N LEU A 256 -14.87 30.14 -9.44
CA LEU A 256 -15.20 28.77 -9.80
C LEU A 256 -16.54 28.71 -10.53
N LYS A 257 -16.56 28.07 -11.71
CA LYS A 257 -17.82 27.88 -12.45
C LYS A 257 -18.78 27.00 -11.63
N PRO A 258 -20.10 27.33 -11.56
CA PRO A 258 -21.04 26.60 -10.70
C PRO A 258 -21.04 25.07 -10.91
N HIS A 259 -21.09 24.61 -12.16
CA HIS A 259 -21.08 23.17 -12.49
C HIS A 259 -19.75 22.47 -12.13
N ILE A 260 -18.64 23.20 -12.07
CA ILE A 260 -17.33 22.66 -11.64
C ILE A 260 -17.28 22.62 -10.13
N LYS A 261 -17.79 23.65 -9.46
CA LYS A 261 -17.93 23.71 -8.00
C LYS A 261 -18.71 22.50 -7.46
N GLU A 262 -19.86 22.18 -8.07
CA GLU A 262 -20.66 20.99 -7.70
C GLU A 262 -19.86 19.68 -7.84
N LYS A 263 -19.14 19.50 -8.96
CA LYS A 263 -18.30 18.32 -9.18
C LYS A 263 -17.15 18.22 -8.17
N ILE A 264 -16.53 19.35 -7.82
CA ILE A 264 -15.48 19.40 -6.80
C ILE A 264 -16.04 18.96 -5.46
N ILE A 265 -17.19 19.50 -5.04
CA ILE A 265 -17.86 19.13 -3.79
C ILE A 265 -18.14 17.63 -3.77
N MET A 266 -18.78 17.09 -4.81
CA MET A 266 -19.07 15.66 -4.94
C MET A 266 -17.81 14.79 -4.76
N TYR A 267 -16.69 15.17 -5.38
CA TYR A 267 -15.43 14.43 -5.23
C TYR A 267 -14.81 14.58 -3.84
N LEU A 268 -14.88 15.75 -3.21
CA LEU A 268 -14.34 15.96 -1.87
C LEU A 268 -15.16 15.23 -0.81
N GLU A 269 -16.49 15.24 -0.90
CA GLU A 269 -17.38 14.44 -0.04
C GLU A 269 -17.15 12.94 -0.23
N SER A 270 -16.97 12.51 -1.49
CA SER A 270 -16.62 11.12 -1.78
C SER A 270 -15.26 10.75 -1.17
N ALA A 271 -14.27 11.66 -1.22
CA ALA A 271 -12.97 11.43 -0.62
C ALA A 271 -13.07 11.30 0.91
N ASP A 272 -13.79 12.22 1.55
CA ASP A 272 -14.01 12.25 2.99
C ASP A 272 -14.65 10.95 3.50
N ALA A 273 -15.73 10.51 2.85
CA ALA A 273 -16.41 9.27 3.19
C ALA A 273 -15.52 8.02 3.05
N GLN A 274 -14.55 8.03 2.14
CA GLN A 274 -13.58 6.92 2.03
C GLN A 274 -12.51 7.00 3.12
N PHE A 275 -12.06 8.19 3.50
CA PHE A 275 -11.14 8.32 4.64
C PHE A 275 -11.79 7.86 5.96
N ASP A 276 -13.08 8.11 6.16
CA ASP A 276 -13.81 7.58 7.32
C ASP A 276 -13.87 6.05 7.36
N LYS A 277 -14.10 5.43 6.21
CA LYS A 277 -14.06 3.96 6.09
C LYS A 277 -12.65 3.42 6.35
N ALA A 278 -11.61 4.12 5.90
CA ALA A 278 -10.23 3.74 6.16
C ALA A 278 -9.90 3.84 7.65
N LEU A 279 -10.27 4.93 8.32
CA LEU A 279 -10.08 5.11 9.77
C LEU A 279 -10.82 4.04 10.59
N SER A 280 -12.05 3.72 10.18
CA SER A 280 -12.86 2.68 10.82
C SER A 280 -12.25 1.29 10.68
N ALA A 281 -11.48 1.04 9.62
CA ALA A 281 -10.77 -0.22 9.39
C ALA A 281 -9.38 -0.26 10.06
N SER A 282 -8.83 0.88 10.49
CA SER A 282 -7.46 1.01 10.99
C SER A 282 -7.38 1.38 12.48
N VAL A 283 -8.41 1.08 13.28
CA VAL A 283 -8.56 1.56 14.66
C VAL A 283 -7.34 1.18 15.54
N GLU A 284 -6.75 0.02 15.33
CA GLU A 284 -5.61 -0.49 16.10
C GLU A 284 -4.24 -0.18 15.45
N ASP A 285 -4.22 0.43 14.27
CA ASP A 285 -2.98 0.67 13.50
C ASP A 285 -2.52 2.13 13.64
N VAL A 286 -1.46 2.30 14.44
CA VAL A 286 -0.84 3.61 14.73
C VAL A 286 -0.22 4.25 13.48
N MET A 287 0.23 3.45 12.51
CA MET A 287 0.88 3.97 11.31
C MET A 287 -0.14 4.67 10.42
N TRP A 288 -1.23 3.99 10.06
CA TRP A 288 -2.18 4.52 9.07
C TRP A 288 -2.92 5.77 9.54
N LEU A 289 -3.14 5.91 10.85
CA LEU A 289 -3.86 7.03 11.46
C LEU A 289 -3.28 8.39 11.02
N GLY A 290 -1.95 8.55 11.06
CA GLY A 290 -1.28 9.79 10.68
C GLY A 290 -1.33 10.09 9.18
N PHE A 291 -1.39 9.08 8.32
CA PHE A 291 -1.52 9.26 6.87
C PHE A 291 -2.95 9.63 6.48
N ILE A 292 -3.93 8.90 7.01
CA ILE A 292 -5.34 9.07 6.66
C ILE A 292 -5.85 10.41 7.17
N ASN A 293 -5.63 10.75 8.44
CA ASN A 293 -6.06 12.04 9.00
C ASN A 293 -5.43 13.23 8.26
N TYR A 294 -4.17 13.13 7.84
CA TYR A 294 -3.54 14.20 7.05
C TYR A 294 -4.22 14.38 5.68
N ASN A 295 -4.60 13.29 5.02
CA ASN A 295 -5.30 13.34 3.74
C ASN A 295 -6.74 13.86 3.91
N LYS A 296 -7.42 13.40 4.96
CA LYS A 296 -8.76 13.84 5.34
C LYS A 296 -8.79 15.34 5.67
N ALA A 297 -7.87 15.82 6.51
CA ALA A 297 -7.78 17.24 6.88
C ALA A 297 -7.60 18.15 5.67
N ARG A 298 -6.72 17.79 4.72
CA ARG A 298 -6.58 18.56 3.48
C ARG A 298 -7.86 18.58 2.64
N THR A 299 -8.56 17.45 2.58
CA THR A 299 -9.85 17.33 1.88
C THR A 299 -10.90 18.24 2.52
N LEU A 300 -11.04 18.15 3.84
CA LEU A 300 -11.95 18.97 4.62
C LEU A 300 -11.65 20.46 4.51
N TYR A 301 -10.38 20.87 4.45
CA TYR A 301 -10.01 22.28 4.25
C TYR A 301 -10.56 22.85 2.94
N PHE A 302 -10.38 22.13 1.82
CA PHE A 302 -10.89 22.57 0.53
C PHE A 302 -12.42 22.51 0.49
N LEU A 303 -13.00 21.46 1.08
CA LEU A 303 -14.45 21.30 1.13
C LEU A 303 -15.09 22.45 1.92
N SER A 304 -14.63 22.71 3.14
CA SER A 304 -15.14 23.78 4.00
C SER A 304 -14.93 25.17 3.37
N SER A 305 -13.81 25.36 2.66
CA SER A 305 -13.57 26.60 1.92
C SER A 305 -14.60 26.81 0.81
N ILE A 306 -14.96 25.76 0.05
CA ILE A 306 -15.86 25.86 -1.10
C ILE A 306 -17.33 25.95 -0.67
N THR A 307 -17.71 25.23 0.39
CA THR A 307 -19.08 25.18 0.93
C THR A 307 -19.38 26.27 1.95
N ASN A 308 -18.38 27.06 2.35
CA ASN A 308 -18.47 28.04 3.45
C ASN A 308 -18.94 27.42 4.77
N GLN A 309 -18.64 26.14 4.99
CA GLN A 309 -18.87 25.47 6.27
C GLN A 309 -17.77 25.84 7.28
N GLY A 310 -18.08 25.69 8.57
CA GLY A 310 -17.14 25.97 9.66
C GLY A 310 -15.84 25.17 9.59
N ASN A 311 -14.91 25.46 10.50
CA ASN A 311 -13.61 24.83 10.52
C ASN A 311 -13.68 23.36 10.99
N LEU A 312 -13.78 22.43 10.04
CA LEU A 312 -13.89 20.98 10.30
C LEU A 312 -12.55 20.24 10.19
N TRP A 313 -11.50 20.91 9.71
CA TRP A 313 -10.25 20.24 9.33
C TRP A 313 -9.16 20.33 10.41
N THR A 314 -9.22 21.30 11.32
CA THR A 314 -8.15 21.56 12.31
C THR A 314 -7.93 20.38 13.25
N ASP A 315 -8.98 19.87 13.87
CA ASP A 315 -8.86 18.74 14.82
C ASP A 315 -8.32 17.50 14.11
N THR A 316 -8.80 17.26 12.89
CA THR A 316 -8.30 16.19 12.02
C THR A 316 -6.80 16.37 11.71
N MET A 317 -6.33 17.59 11.44
CA MET A 317 -4.92 17.87 11.20
C MET A 317 -4.07 17.70 12.47
N TYR A 318 -4.56 18.13 13.63
CA TYR A 318 -3.88 17.94 14.90
C TYR A 318 -3.75 16.44 15.24
N ASN A 319 -4.80 15.65 15.02
CA ASN A 319 -4.76 14.20 15.16
C ASN A 319 -3.72 13.58 14.22
N ALA A 320 -3.61 14.07 12.98
CA ALA A 320 -2.60 13.61 12.04
C ALA A 320 -1.17 13.88 12.52
N ILE A 321 -0.90 15.10 13.02
CA ILE A 321 0.41 15.49 13.55
C ILE A 321 0.73 14.66 14.80
N SER A 322 -0.22 14.54 15.74
CA SER A 322 -0.04 13.77 16.97
C SER A 322 0.28 12.30 16.67
N ALA A 323 -0.47 11.67 15.76
CA ALA A 323 -0.22 10.28 15.36
C ALA A 323 1.18 10.10 14.74
N ARG A 324 1.62 11.03 13.88
CA ARG A 324 2.96 11.00 13.28
C ARG A 324 4.07 11.19 14.31
N THR A 325 3.88 12.09 15.29
CA THR A 325 4.82 12.26 16.40
C THR A 325 4.92 10.99 17.25
N SER A 326 3.78 10.38 17.62
CA SER A 326 3.79 9.11 18.36
C SER A 326 4.49 7.99 17.58
N LEU A 327 4.26 7.89 16.28
CA LEU A 327 4.94 6.93 15.41
C LEU A 327 6.46 7.17 15.37
N ASN A 328 6.90 8.43 15.24
CA ASN A 328 8.32 8.77 15.26
C ASN A 328 8.99 8.40 16.60
N ASN A 329 8.31 8.66 17.72
CA ASN A 329 8.81 8.26 19.04
C ASN A 329 8.92 6.73 19.17
N LEU A 330 7.92 5.99 18.71
CA LEU A 330 7.96 4.52 18.68
C LEU A 330 9.14 4.00 17.85
N ILE A 331 9.34 4.55 16.64
CA ILE A 331 10.46 4.19 15.76
C ILE A 331 11.80 4.49 16.43
N GLU A 332 11.90 5.62 17.15
CA GLU A 332 13.08 5.98 17.90
C GLU A 332 13.38 4.97 19.01
N GLU A 333 12.40 4.58 19.81
CA GLU A 333 12.54 3.55 20.85
C GLU A 333 13.03 2.21 20.28
N ILE A 334 12.48 1.77 19.15
CA ILE A 334 12.88 0.54 18.46
C ILE A 334 14.34 0.60 18.00
N LEU A 335 14.78 1.73 17.46
CA LEU A 335 16.12 1.91 16.88
C LEU A 335 17.21 2.22 17.92
N SER A 336 16.82 2.69 19.11
CA SER A 336 17.70 3.13 20.21
C SER A 336 18.73 2.08 20.65
N SER A 337 18.53 0.82 20.29
CA SER A 337 19.42 -0.29 20.61
C SER A 337 20.55 -0.53 19.60
N ASN A 338 20.55 0.07 18.40
CA ASN A 338 21.51 -0.30 17.34
C ASN A 338 22.01 0.84 16.42
N LYS A 339 21.17 1.82 16.03
CA LYS A 339 21.52 2.91 15.09
C LYS A 339 20.45 4.01 15.13
N ASN A 340 20.81 5.23 15.52
CA ASN A 340 19.81 6.29 15.77
C ASN A 340 19.17 6.91 14.51
N THR A 341 19.70 6.65 13.31
CA THR A 341 19.22 7.30 12.06
C THR A 341 19.25 6.35 10.87
N THR A 342 18.07 5.86 10.46
CA THR A 342 17.83 5.12 9.21
C THR A 342 17.13 6.03 8.19
N HIS A 343 17.14 5.64 6.91
CA HIS A 343 16.41 6.36 5.86
C HIS A 343 14.89 6.34 6.11
N LEU A 344 14.34 5.22 6.60
CA LEU A 344 12.94 5.14 6.99
C LEU A 344 12.60 6.11 8.13
N LYS A 345 13.41 6.19 9.21
CA LYS A 345 13.21 7.19 10.27
C LYS A 345 13.22 8.60 9.70
N THR A 346 14.14 8.89 8.78
CA THR A 346 14.23 10.19 8.09
C THR A 346 12.96 10.50 7.29
N PHE A 347 12.38 9.50 6.62
CA PHE A 347 11.11 9.62 5.90
C PHE A 347 9.92 9.90 6.84
N PHE A 348 9.82 9.22 7.98
CA PHE A 348 8.72 9.48 8.93
C PHE A 348 8.84 10.85 9.61
N ILE A 349 10.06 11.31 9.90
CA ILE A 349 10.32 12.69 10.33
C ILE A 349 9.88 13.68 9.24
N PHE A 350 10.20 13.40 7.97
CA PHE A 350 9.73 14.20 6.84
C PHE A 350 8.21 14.29 6.79
N GLN A 351 7.49 13.18 6.99
CA GLN A 351 6.03 13.19 6.99
C GLN A 351 5.47 14.05 8.12
N GLU A 352 5.98 13.92 9.35
CA GLU A 352 5.55 14.77 10.46
C GLU A 352 5.78 16.26 10.15
N GLU A 353 6.99 16.59 9.71
CA GLU A 353 7.39 17.97 9.42
C GLU A 353 6.54 18.57 8.30
N LEU A 354 6.24 17.80 7.25
CA LEU A 354 5.35 18.22 6.19
C LEU A 354 3.94 18.53 6.71
N ALA A 355 3.40 17.70 7.61
CA ALA A 355 2.07 17.94 8.19
C ALA A 355 2.03 19.22 9.02
N ARG A 356 3.07 19.49 9.82
CA ARG A 356 3.20 20.72 10.61
C ARG A 356 3.25 21.96 9.72
N LEU A 357 4.07 21.93 8.66
CA LEU A 357 4.21 23.06 7.74
C LEU A 357 2.93 23.28 6.92
N VAL A 358 2.28 22.21 6.45
CA VAL A 358 0.99 22.35 5.74
C VAL A 358 -0.08 22.89 6.68
N ASN A 359 -0.15 22.44 7.93
CA ASN A 359 -1.08 23.01 8.92
C ASN A 359 -0.90 24.54 9.04
N LEU A 360 0.35 25.00 9.16
CA LEU A 360 0.65 26.43 9.19
C LEU A 360 0.22 27.13 7.89
N ASN A 361 0.52 26.56 6.72
CA ASN A 361 0.12 27.14 5.45
C ASN A 361 -1.41 27.30 5.34
N LEU A 362 -2.17 26.29 5.76
CA LEU A 362 -3.64 26.33 5.80
C LEU A 362 -4.16 27.41 6.76
N LEU A 363 -3.56 27.53 7.95
CA LEU A 363 -3.91 28.58 8.92
C LEU A 363 -3.62 29.97 8.35
N PHE A 364 -2.44 30.18 7.73
CA PHE A 364 -2.07 31.48 7.18
C PHE A 364 -2.99 31.92 6.05
N SER A 365 -3.51 31.00 5.24
CA SER A 365 -4.45 31.34 4.16
C SER A 365 -5.84 31.77 4.64
N LEU A 366 -6.18 31.57 5.92
CA LEU A 366 -7.46 32.03 6.47
C LEU A 366 -7.47 33.53 6.83
N GLN A 367 -6.30 34.20 6.88
CA GLN A 367 -6.03 35.65 7.01
C GLN A 367 -6.96 36.54 7.89
N LYS A 368 -7.81 36.02 8.78
CA LYS A 368 -8.83 36.82 9.49
C LYS A 368 -9.23 36.32 10.88
N ASP A 369 -8.33 35.72 11.65
CA ASP A 369 -8.64 35.45 13.06
C ASP A 369 -7.41 35.67 13.95
N ASP A 370 -7.38 36.79 14.67
CA ASP A 370 -6.39 37.11 15.71
C ASP A 370 -6.35 36.05 16.83
N LYS A 371 -7.30 35.11 16.84
CA LYS A 371 -7.41 33.99 17.78
C LYS A 371 -6.67 32.73 17.35
N ASN A 372 -6.19 32.65 16.10
CA ASN A 372 -5.52 31.44 15.62
C ASN A 372 -4.11 31.32 16.22
N LEU A 373 -3.86 30.21 16.93
CA LEU A 373 -2.55 29.86 17.46
C LEU A 373 -1.70 29.19 16.38
N TYR A 374 -0.76 29.94 15.79
CA TYR A 374 0.21 29.40 14.85
C TYR A 374 1.34 28.70 15.63
N LEU A 375 1.11 27.43 15.95
CA LEU A 375 2.06 26.62 16.71
C LEU A 375 3.02 25.88 15.78
N TYR A 376 4.31 26.02 16.04
CA TYR A 376 5.37 25.23 15.42
C TYR A 376 6.27 24.65 16.50
N ARG A 377 6.29 23.32 16.64
CA ARG A 377 7.05 22.58 17.67
C ARG A 377 6.82 23.11 19.09
N GLY A 378 5.57 23.49 19.41
CA GLY A 378 5.19 24.03 20.71
C GLY A 378 5.39 25.53 20.88
N TYR A 379 6.02 26.21 19.92
CA TYR A 379 6.22 27.66 19.95
C TYR A 379 5.10 28.39 19.21
N ASN A 380 4.56 29.42 19.85
CA ASN A 380 3.60 30.32 19.22
C ASN A 380 4.32 31.37 18.35
N LEU A 381 4.12 31.27 17.04
CA LEU A 381 4.77 32.13 16.05
C LEU A 381 4.25 33.57 16.08
N ASN A 382 3.03 33.81 16.59
CA ASN A 382 2.48 35.18 16.76
C ASN A 382 3.30 35.99 17.75
N THR A 383 3.70 35.37 18.85
CA THR A 383 4.42 36.04 19.95
C THR A 383 5.94 36.01 19.79
N MET A 384 6.43 35.29 18.77
CA MET A 384 7.86 35.11 18.56
C MET A 384 8.49 36.41 18.06
N LYS A 385 9.30 37.07 18.89
CA LYS A 385 9.99 38.32 18.50
C LYS A 385 11.21 38.09 17.61
N ASP A 386 11.88 36.96 17.79
CA ASP A 386 13.11 36.64 17.08
C ASP A 386 12.89 35.58 15.99
N ILE A 387 13.03 36.00 14.73
CA ILE A 387 12.96 35.14 13.54
C ILE A 387 14.19 34.22 13.44
N ILE A 388 15.32 34.53 14.08
CA ILE A 388 16.51 33.66 14.10
C ILE A 388 16.21 32.38 14.89
N THR A 389 15.49 32.50 15.99
CA THR A 389 15.00 31.36 16.79
C THR A 389 14.06 30.43 15.98
N LEU A 390 13.35 30.92 14.97
CA LEU A 390 12.58 30.05 14.06
C LEU A 390 13.50 29.18 13.19
N LYS A 391 14.59 29.75 12.66
CA LYS A 391 15.55 29.01 11.83
C LYS A 391 16.24 27.88 12.57
N SER A 392 16.51 28.04 13.86
CA SER A 392 17.12 26.98 14.67
C SER A 392 16.17 25.80 14.93
N MET A 393 14.85 25.98 14.75
CA MET A 393 13.85 24.91 14.88
C MET A 393 13.65 24.11 13.59
N PHE A 394 14.17 24.58 12.45
CA PHE A 394 13.99 23.92 11.17
C PHE A 394 14.76 22.60 11.12
N VAL A 395 14.04 21.54 10.72
CA VAL A 395 14.64 20.23 10.48
C VAL A 395 15.23 20.19 9.08
N ASN A 396 16.53 19.91 8.98
CA ASN A 396 17.19 19.66 7.72
C ASN A 396 17.01 18.19 7.30
N ILE A 397 16.33 17.97 6.17
CA ILE A 397 16.08 16.63 5.63
C ILE A 397 16.54 16.58 4.17
N PRO A 398 17.83 16.30 3.90
CA PRO A 398 18.43 16.42 2.57
C PRO A 398 17.75 15.58 1.49
N SER A 399 17.24 14.40 1.87
CA SER A 399 16.59 13.46 0.94
C SER A 399 15.23 13.95 0.42
N PHE A 400 14.61 14.96 1.05
CA PHE A 400 13.27 15.45 0.73
C PHE A 400 13.21 16.99 0.66
N GLU A 401 13.44 17.55 -0.52
CA GLU A 401 13.62 19.00 -0.73
C GLU A 401 12.37 19.86 -0.40
N LYS A 402 11.18 19.25 -0.42
CA LYS A 402 9.91 19.96 -0.20
C LYS A 402 9.85 20.67 1.15
N ILE A 403 10.45 20.11 2.20
CA ILE A 403 10.51 20.72 3.53
C ILE A 403 11.29 22.02 3.51
N LYS A 404 12.48 21.99 2.90
CA LYS A 404 13.34 23.17 2.78
C LYS A 404 12.61 24.31 2.06
N LYS A 405 11.85 23.99 1.01
CA LYS A 405 11.01 24.98 0.31
C LYS A 405 9.97 25.60 1.24
N TYR A 406 9.17 24.79 1.93
CA TYR A 406 8.12 25.28 2.82
C TYR A 406 8.67 26.04 4.04
N GLN A 407 9.79 25.61 4.61
CA GLN A 407 10.46 26.33 5.70
C GLN A 407 10.99 27.70 5.23
N ASN A 408 11.53 27.79 4.02
CA ASN A 408 11.96 29.07 3.43
C ASN A 408 10.76 29.99 3.14
N ASP A 409 9.66 29.43 2.61
CA ASP A 409 8.43 30.17 2.34
C ASP A 409 7.85 30.74 3.65
N LEU A 410 7.80 29.91 4.71
CA LEU A 410 7.37 30.31 6.06
C LEU A 410 8.25 31.43 6.63
N TYR A 411 9.57 31.27 6.56
CA TYR A 411 10.51 32.26 7.05
C TYR A 411 10.34 33.61 6.33
N THR A 412 10.18 33.56 5.00
CA THR A 412 10.00 34.76 4.18
C THR A 412 8.69 35.46 4.50
N TYR A 413 7.59 34.71 4.61
CA TYR A 413 6.27 35.23 4.96
C TYR A 413 6.24 35.92 6.33
N LEU A 414 6.84 35.31 7.35
CA LEU A 414 6.90 35.90 8.69
C LEU A 414 7.83 37.10 8.76
N LYS A 415 8.89 37.13 7.94
CA LYS A 415 9.79 38.29 7.84
C LYS A 415 9.08 39.48 7.21
N SER A 416 8.35 39.30 6.10
CA SER A 416 7.64 40.40 5.44
C SER A 416 6.57 41.02 6.33
N ASN A 417 5.82 40.20 7.06
CA ASN A 417 4.71 40.66 7.91
C ASN A 417 5.14 41.25 9.27
N LYS A 418 6.44 41.24 9.61
CA LYS A 418 6.98 41.87 10.83
C LYS A 418 7.78 43.16 10.56
N THR A 419 7.97 43.49 9.28
CA THR A 419 8.64 44.73 8.85
C THR A 419 7.66 45.84 8.44
N GLU A 420 6.35 45.57 8.54
CA GLU A 420 5.27 46.56 8.61
C GLU A 420 4.91 46.80 10.08
#